data_AF-A0A965J7N8-F1
#
_entry.id   AF-A0A965J7N8-F1
#
_cell.length_a   1.000
_cell.length_b   1.000
_cell.length_c   1.000
_cell.angle_alpha   90.00
_cell.angle_beta   90.00
_cell.angle_gamma   90.00
#
_symmetry.space_group_name_H-M   'P 1'
#
loop_
_entity.id
_entity.type
_entity.pdbx_description
1 polymer ?
#
loop_
_entity_poly.entity_id
_entity_poly.type
_entity_poly.pdbx_seq_one_letter_code
_entity_poly.pdbx_strand_id
1 'polypeptide(L)'
;MKTIKQMKELLNRGGVCIYVALGGGRDRPDESKNVQLTPFDPSSVGLFTLLAQTAKQPTHIYPLVISSFNVLPPPVLVQKELGERRWTRGGKVTVALGEEFSYAPFLKIEDKEVMHQELTNALFNKLKELYTPYIGDVAPASREK
;
A
#
# COMPACT_ATOMS: atom_id res chain seq x y z
N MET A 1 10.39 -7.42 -16.58
CA MET A 1 9.23 -7.25 -17.48
C MET A 1 8.29 -8.46 -17.61
N LYS A 2 8.67 -9.70 -17.29
CA LYS A 2 7.75 -10.87 -17.40
C LYS A 2 6.51 -10.79 -16.49
N THR A 3 6.67 -10.30 -15.25
CA THR A 3 5.58 -10.23 -14.26
C THR A 3 4.44 -9.28 -14.65
N ILE A 4 4.76 -8.09 -15.17
CA ILE A 4 3.75 -7.11 -15.62
C ILE A 4 2.95 -7.65 -16.81
N LYS A 5 3.61 -8.38 -17.73
CA LYS A 5 2.93 -9.04 -18.84
C LYS A 5 1.92 -10.08 -18.34
N GLN A 6 2.33 -10.94 -17.40
CA GLN A 6 1.44 -11.93 -16.80
C GLN A 6 0.25 -11.28 -16.08
N MET A 7 0.50 -10.19 -15.37
CA MET A 7 -0.55 -9.43 -14.69
C MET A 7 -1.58 -8.87 -15.68
N LYS A 8 -1.12 -8.31 -16.80
CA LYS A 8 -2.01 -7.84 -17.87
C LYS A 8 -2.84 -8.99 -18.46
N GLU A 9 -2.24 -10.17 -18.66
CA GLU A 9 -2.97 -11.36 -19.12
C GLU A 9 -4.04 -11.81 -18.11
N LEU A 10 -3.73 -11.78 -16.81
CA LEU A 10 -4.69 -12.09 -15.75
C LEU A 10 -5.84 -11.08 -15.71
N LEU A 11 -5.55 -9.77 -15.78
CA LEU A 11 -6.58 -8.73 -15.83
C LEU A 11 -7.45 -8.84 -17.09
N ASN A 12 -6.85 -9.16 -18.24
CA ASN A 12 -7.59 -9.42 -19.48
C ASN A 12 -8.51 -10.64 -19.41
N ARG A 13 -8.13 -11.66 -18.65
CA ARG A 13 -8.96 -12.84 -18.40
C ARG A 13 -10.13 -12.51 -17.46
N GLY A 14 -9.91 -11.62 -16.49
CA GLY A 14 -10.88 -11.30 -15.44
C GLY A 14 -10.97 -12.39 -14.36
N GLY A 15 -11.82 -12.15 -13.37
CA GLY A 15 -12.05 -13.07 -12.24
C GLY A 15 -10.85 -13.21 -11.30
N VAL A 16 -9.97 -12.21 -11.25
CA VAL A 16 -8.78 -12.18 -10.39
C VAL A 16 -8.84 -10.99 -9.45
N CYS A 17 -8.31 -11.17 -8.24
CA CYS A 17 -8.05 -10.09 -7.28
C CYS A 17 -6.54 -9.97 -7.09
N ILE A 18 -6.03 -8.74 -7.16
CA ILE A 18 -4.59 -8.46 -7.07
C ILE A 18 -4.37 -7.47 -5.94
N TYR A 19 -3.55 -7.85 -4.97
CA TYR A 19 -3.09 -6.96 -3.91
C TYR A 19 -1.72 -6.39 -4.25
N VAL A 20 -1.56 -5.07 -4.07
CA VAL A 20 -0.31 -4.35 -4.35
C VAL A 20 -0.07 -3.31 -3.25
N ALA A 21 1.13 -3.31 -2.69
CA ALA A 21 1.62 -2.24 -1.81
C ALA A 21 2.42 -1.22 -2.64
N LEU A 22 1.84 -0.05 -2.92
CA LEU A 22 2.41 0.96 -3.81
C LEU A 22 3.57 1.77 -3.18
N GLY A 23 3.80 1.64 -1.87
CA GLY A 23 4.95 2.24 -1.19
C GLY A 23 6.25 1.45 -1.33
N GLY A 24 6.23 0.24 -1.90
CA GLY A 24 7.41 -0.60 -2.15
C GLY A 24 8.12 -1.17 -0.90
N GLY A 25 7.80 -0.67 0.29
CA GLY A 25 8.33 -1.12 1.58
C GLY A 25 7.24 -1.37 2.61
N ARG A 26 7.66 -1.84 3.79
CA ARG A 26 6.81 -1.87 5.00
C ARG A 26 6.81 -0.48 5.64
N ASP A 27 5.74 -0.14 6.34
CA ASP A 27 5.64 1.07 7.13
C ASP A 27 6.66 1.13 8.27
N ARG A 28 6.97 2.34 8.75
CA ARG A 28 7.95 2.58 9.81
C ARG A 28 7.39 3.52 10.87
N PRO A 29 7.79 3.34 12.14
CA PRO A 29 7.43 4.27 13.20
C PRO A 29 8.18 5.59 13.03
N ASP A 30 7.53 6.70 13.36
CA ASP A 30 8.17 8.00 13.54
C ASP A 30 8.85 8.13 14.92
N GLU A 31 9.41 9.30 15.22
CA GLU A 31 10.03 9.61 16.51
C GLU A 31 9.05 9.48 17.69
N SER A 32 7.76 9.68 17.44
CA SER A 32 6.67 9.51 18.41
C SER A 32 6.19 8.06 18.55
N LYS A 33 6.85 7.12 17.88
CA LYS A 33 6.52 5.67 17.81
C LYS A 33 5.18 5.36 17.13
N ASN A 34 4.63 6.29 16.37
CA ASN A 34 3.44 6.05 15.56
C ASN A 34 3.84 5.49 14.19
N VAL A 35 3.22 4.39 13.77
CA VAL A 35 3.47 3.78 12.46
C VAL A 35 2.90 4.67 11.36
N GLN A 36 3.77 5.23 10.54
CA GLN A 36 3.43 6.10 9.42
C GLN A 36 3.33 5.29 8.13
N LEU A 37 2.31 5.59 7.32
CA LEU A 37 2.15 4.99 6.00
C LEU A 37 3.31 5.40 5.10
N THR A 38 3.88 4.42 4.41
CA THR A 38 4.92 4.64 3.41
C THR A 38 4.32 5.39 2.22
N PRO A 39 4.87 6.53 1.79
CA PRO A 39 4.40 7.24 0.62
C PRO A 39 4.39 6.35 -0.61
N PHE A 40 3.39 6.53 -1.46
CA PHE A 40 3.32 5.83 -2.74
C PHE A 40 4.31 6.41 -3.74
N ASP A 41 4.83 5.54 -4.61
CA ASP A 41 5.57 5.97 -5.80
C ASP A 41 4.61 6.33 -6.95
N PRO A 42 4.61 7.59 -7.43
CA PRO A 42 3.68 8.02 -8.49
C PRO A 42 3.80 7.21 -9.78
N SER A 43 5.01 6.77 -10.12
CA SER A 43 5.23 5.96 -11.33
C SER A 43 4.54 4.60 -11.22
N SER A 44 4.62 3.96 -10.05
CA SER A 44 3.93 2.71 -9.76
C SER A 44 2.41 2.89 -9.83
N VAL A 45 1.89 3.93 -9.19
CA VAL A 45 0.46 4.27 -9.20
C VAL A 45 -0.05 4.48 -10.64
N GLY A 46 0.69 5.22 -11.46
CA GLY A 46 0.41 5.42 -12.88
C GLY A 46 0.40 4.11 -13.68
N LEU A 47 1.39 3.24 -13.44
CA LEU A 47 1.49 1.93 -14.10
C LEU A 47 0.27 1.05 -13.81
N PHE A 48 -0.15 0.92 -12.54
CA PHE A 48 -1.31 0.09 -12.19
C PHE A 48 -2.62 0.67 -12.71
N THR A 49 -2.75 2.00 -12.75
CA THR A 49 -3.89 2.67 -13.37
C THR A 49 -3.95 2.38 -14.88
N LEU A 50 -2.81 2.42 -15.58
CA LEU A 50 -2.73 2.08 -17.00
C LEU A 50 -3.08 0.61 -17.26
N LEU A 51 -2.63 -0.30 -16.39
CA LEU A 51 -2.98 -1.72 -16.50
C LEU A 51 -4.49 -1.93 -16.32
N ALA A 52 -5.11 -1.26 -15.36
CA ALA A 52 -6.56 -1.28 -15.16
C ALA A 52 -7.32 -0.71 -16.36
N GLN A 53 -6.88 0.43 -16.90
CA GLN A 53 -7.50 1.08 -18.06
C GLN A 53 -7.38 0.23 -19.33
N THR A 54 -6.25 -0.43 -19.55
CA THR A 54 -5.98 -1.19 -20.78
C THR A 54 -6.37 -2.66 -20.69
N ALA A 55 -6.96 -3.09 -19.57
CA ALA A 55 -7.49 -4.43 -19.41
C ALA A 55 -8.75 -4.62 -20.26
N LYS A 56 -8.95 -5.84 -20.78
CA LYS A 56 -10.15 -6.22 -21.53
C LYS A 56 -11.40 -6.39 -20.66
N GLN A 57 -11.22 -6.55 -19.34
CA GLN A 57 -12.29 -6.70 -18.37
C GLN A 57 -12.31 -5.48 -17.43
N PRO A 58 -13.49 -5.09 -16.90
CA PRO A 58 -13.58 -4.03 -15.91
C PRO A 58 -12.62 -4.30 -14.75
N THR A 59 -11.79 -3.30 -14.43
CA THR A 59 -10.82 -3.38 -13.34
C THR A 59 -11.10 -2.26 -12.36
N HIS A 60 -11.40 -2.65 -11.12
CA HIS A 60 -11.77 -1.75 -10.03
C HIS A 60 -10.60 -1.62 -9.06
N ILE A 61 -10.40 -0.42 -8.52
CA ILE A 61 -9.33 -0.14 -7.55
C ILE A 61 -9.97 0.18 -6.21
N TYR A 62 -9.53 -0.50 -5.15
CA TYR A 62 -10.02 -0.27 -3.79
C TYR A 62 -8.83 -0.01 -2.85
N PRO A 63 -8.85 1.06 -2.04
CA PRO A 63 -7.86 1.27 -1.00
C PRO A 63 -8.04 0.23 0.10
N LEU A 64 -6.95 -0.41 0.50
CA LEU A 64 -6.93 -1.47 1.52
C LEU A 64 -5.90 -1.13 2.59
N VAL A 65 -6.36 -1.04 3.84
CA VAL A 65 -5.52 -0.90 5.03
C VAL A 65 -5.31 -2.25 5.68
N ILE A 66 -4.06 -2.56 6.01
CA ILE A 66 -3.68 -3.72 6.83
C ILE A 66 -2.77 -3.24 7.96
N SER A 67 -3.32 -3.02 9.14
CA SER A 67 -2.55 -2.69 10.34
C SER A 67 -2.11 -3.98 11.02
N SER A 68 -0.85 -4.36 10.85
CA SER A 68 -0.28 -5.60 11.39
C SER A 68 1.12 -5.45 11.99
N PHE A 69 1.60 -4.20 12.14
CA PHE A 69 2.96 -3.88 12.55
C PHE A 69 3.41 -4.60 13.83
N ASN A 70 2.53 -4.72 14.82
CA ASN A 70 2.84 -5.33 16.13
C ASN A 70 3.18 -6.82 16.06
N VAL A 71 2.65 -7.54 15.07
CA VAL A 71 2.76 -9.00 15.02
C VAL A 71 4.16 -9.40 14.60
N LEU A 72 4.71 -8.72 13.60
CA LEU A 72 6.02 -8.97 13.04
C LEU A 72 6.60 -7.65 12.48
N PRO A 73 7.08 -6.75 13.36
CA PRO A 73 7.57 -5.45 12.93
C PRO A 73 8.79 -5.59 12.02
N PRO A 74 9.01 -4.60 11.15
CA PRO A 74 10.27 -4.47 10.45
C PRO A 74 11.44 -4.29 11.43
N PRO A 75 12.62 -4.79 11.05
CA PRO A 75 13.85 -4.56 11.78
C PRO A 75 14.16 -3.06 11.79
N VAL A 76 14.67 -2.58 12.92
CA VAL A 76 14.99 -1.16 13.14
C VAL A 76 16.26 -0.76 12.37
N LEU A 77 17.20 -1.70 12.23
CA LEU A 77 18.46 -1.51 11.52
C LEU A 77 18.59 -2.57 10.43
N VAL A 78 19.07 -2.15 9.25
CA VAL A 78 19.41 -3.09 8.17
C VAL A 78 20.87 -3.52 8.34
N GLN A 79 21.12 -4.71 8.89
CA GLN A 79 22.47 -5.28 9.05
C GLN A 79 22.69 -6.39 8.04
N LYS A 80 23.57 -6.14 7.05
CA LYS A 80 23.82 -7.05 5.92
C LYS A 80 24.61 -8.31 6.27
N GLU A 81 25.32 -8.33 7.39
CA GLU A 81 26.37 -9.34 7.64
C GLU A 81 25.94 -10.55 8.49
N LEU A 82 25.06 -10.39 9.50
CA LEU A 82 24.71 -11.47 10.43
C LEU A 82 23.24 -11.90 10.40
N GLY A 83 22.40 -11.22 9.60
CA GLY A 83 20.95 -11.34 9.70
C GLY A 83 20.41 -10.63 10.95
N GLU A 84 19.22 -10.06 10.81
CA GLU A 84 18.64 -9.22 11.87
C GLU A 84 17.76 -10.02 12.82
N ARG A 85 17.89 -9.76 14.13
CA ARG A 85 16.98 -10.32 15.13
C ARG A 85 15.56 -9.78 14.89
N ARG A 86 14.62 -10.69 14.67
CA ARG A 86 13.20 -10.38 14.57
C ARG A 86 12.47 -10.87 15.79
N TRP A 87 11.48 -10.10 16.21
CA TRP A 87 10.63 -10.42 17.33
C TRP A 87 9.20 -10.53 16.84
N THR A 88 8.46 -11.47 17.41
CA THR A 88 7.02 -11.62 17.18
C THR A 88 6.30 -11.41 18.48
N ARG A 89 5.07 -10.88 18.40
CA ARG A 89 4.20 -10.74 19.57
C ARG A 89 2.75 -10.95 19.16
N GLY A 90 1.95 -11.51 20.06
CA GLY A 90 0.50 -11.45 19.91
C GLY A 90 0.01 -10.01 19.95
N GLY A 91 -0.89 -9.64 19.05
CA GLY A 91 -1.43 -8.29 18.95
C GLY A 91 -2.64 -8.21 18.04
N LYS A 92 -3.33 -7.09 18.09
CA LYS A 92 -4.45 -6.79 17.19
C LYS A 92 -3.94 -6.65 15.75
N VAL A 93 -4.65 -7.26 14.82
CA VAL A 93 -4.51 -7.05 13.39
C VAL A 93 -5.81 -6.46 12.89
N THR A 94 -5.72 -5.38 12.11
CA THR A 94 -6.88 -4.73 11.52
C THR A 94 -6.77 -4.79 10.00
N VAL A 95 -7.87 -5.12 9.35
CA VAL A 95 -8.03 -5.01 7.90
C VAL A 95 -9.26 -4.15 7.63
N ALA A 96 -9.11 -3.14 6.78
CA ALA A 96 -10.21 -2.28 6.37
C ALA A 96 -10.13 -2.03 4.87
N LEU A 97 -11.25 -2.21 4.16
CA LEU A 97 -11.38 -1.94 2.74
C LEU A 97 -12.23 -0.66 2.60
N GLY A 98 -11.75 0.29 1.80
CA GLY A 98 -12.51 1.50 1.50
C GLY A 98 -13.40 1.35 0.27
N GLU A 99 -14.15 2.41 -0.01
CA GLU A 99 -14.96 2.54 -1.22
C GLU A 99 -14.12 2.50 -2.49
N GLU A 100 -14.75 2.17 -3.62
CA GLU A 100 -14.10 2.15 -4.92
C GLU A 100 -13.45 3.50 -5.26
N PHE A 101 -12.20 3.46 -5.72
CA PHE A 101 -11.48 4.62 -6.20
C PHE A 101 -11.66 4.79 -7.71
N SER A 102 -12.35 5.87 -8.09
CA SER A 102 -12.46 6.26 -9.50
C SER A 102 -11.25 7.06 -9.96
N TYR A 103 -10.46 6.49 -10.86
CA TYR A 103 -9.32 7.15 -11.50
C TYR A 103 -9.69 7.92 -12.78
N ALA A 104 -10.92 7.76 -13.29
CA ALA A 104 -11.37 8.38 -14.54
C ALA A 104 -11.24 9.91 -14.59
N PRO A 105 -11.48 10.68 -13.50
CA PRO A 105 -11.33 12.14 -13.53
C PRO A 105 -9.89 12.59 -13.84
N PHE A 106 -8.89 11.84 -13.41
CA PHE A 106 -7.47 12.19 -13.57
C PHE A 106 -6.96 11.94 -14.99
N LEU A 107 -7.60 11.05 -15.75
CA LEU A 107 -7.21 10.74 -17.13
C LEU A 107 -7.38 11.93 -18.11
N LYS A 108 -8.05 13.00 -17.66
CA LYS A 108 -8.22 14.25 -18.43
C LYS A 108 -7.01 15.18 -18.33
N ILE A 109 -6.09 14.93 -17.41
CA ILE A 109 -4.87 15.72 -17.23
C ILE A 109 -3.90 15.30 -18.34
N GLU A 110 -3.50 16.25 -19.19
CA GLU A 110 -2.64 15.99 -20.35
C GLU A 110 -1.20 15.65 -19.95
N ASP A 111 -0.67 16.37 -18.95
CA ASP A 111 0.66 16.12 -18.42
C ASP A 111 0.65 14.84 -17.57
N LYS A 112 1.42 13.84 -18.01
CA LYS A 112 1.47 12.53 -17.36
C LYS A 112 2.08 12.58 -15.96
N GLU A 113 3.09 13.43 -15.74
CA GLU A 113 3.74 13.53 -14.44
C GLU A 113 2.79 14.17 -13.43
N VAL A 114 2.12 15.24 -13.83
CA VAL A 114 1.07 15.89 -13.01
C VAL A 114 -0.09 14.93 -12.76
N MET A 115 -0.54 14.20 -13.79
CA MET A 115 -1.61 13.20 -13.65
C MET A 115 -1.25 12.12 -12.64
N HIS A 116 -0.05 11.54 -12.73
CA HIS A 116 0.42 10.53 -11.78
C HIS A 116 0.49 11.08 -10.36
N GLN A 117 0.98 12.31 -10.18
CA GLN A 117 1.08 12.93 -8.86
C GLN A 117 -0.29 13.18 -8.23
N GLU A 118 -1.24 13.77 -8.98
CA GLU A 118 -2.58 14.06 -8.49
C GLU A 118 -3.36 12.77 -8.15
N LEU A 119 -3.25 11.76 -9.02
CA LEU A 119 -3.88 10.45 -8.77
C LEU A 119 -3.28 9.77 -7.54
N THR A 120 -1.96 9.88 -7.35
CA THR A 120 -1.25 9.37 -6.18
C THR A 120 -1.70 10.07 -4.90
N ASN A 121 -1.76 11.40 -4.91
CA ASN A 121 -2.20 12.19 -3.77
C ASN A 121 -3.63 11.82 -3.38
N ALA A 122 -4.54 11.73 -4.36
CA ALA A 122 -5.94 11.40 -4.11
C ALA A 122 -6.11 9.98 -3.54
N LEU A 123 -5.43 8.99 -4.12
CA LEU A 123 -5.50 7.60 -3.64
C LEU A 123 -4.85 7.45 -2.25
N PHE A 124 -3.70 8.09 -2.02
CA PHE A 124 -3.00 8.05 -0.74
C PHE A 124 -3.79 8.74 0.37
N ASN A 125 -4.45 9.87 0.07
CA ASN A 125 -5.32 10.55 1.03
C ASN A 125 -6.50 9.67 1.46
N LYS A 126 -7.15 8.96 0.52
CA LYS A 126 -8.19 7.98 0.87
C LYS A 126 -7.67 6.85 1.75
N LEU A 127 -6.47 6.33 1.46
CA LEU A 127 -5.84 5.32 2.30
C LEU A 127 -5.56 5.88 3.72
N LYS A 128 -5.09 7.12 3.81
CA LYS A 128 -4.80 7.78 5.08
C LYS A 128 -6.05 8.02 5.91
N GLU A 129 -7.14 8.48 5.29
CA GLU A 129 -8.45 8.61 5.93
C GLU A 129 -8.93 7.26 6.46
N LEU A 130 -8.83 6.20 5.65
CA LEU A 130 -9.17 4.84 6.05
C LEU A 130 -8.29 4.29 7.19
N TYR A 131 -7.02 4.69 7.24
CA TYR A 131 -6.06 4.26 8.25
C TYR A 131 -6.19 5.02 9.58
N THR A 132 -6.68 6.27 9.53
CA THR A 132 -6.72 7.18 10.69
C THR A 132 -7.33 6.56 11.97
N PRO A 133 -8.44 5.81 11.91
CA PRO A 133 -9.03 5.16 13.10
C PRO A 133 -8.13 4.11 13.77
N TYR A 134 -7.05 3.69 13.10
CA TYR A 134 -6.15 2.62 13.52
C TYR A 134 -4.74 3.15 13.85
N ILE A 135 -4.53 4.47 13.79
CA ILE A 135 -3.32 5.12 14.27
C ILE A 135 -3.22 4.87 15.78
N GLY A 136 -2.12 4.27 16.22
CA GLY A 136 -1.90 4.00 17.64
C GLY A 136 -2.45 2.67 18.16
N ASP A 137 -3.01 1.79 17.31
CA ASP A 137 -3.28 0.38 17.65
C ASP A 137 -1.98 -0.43 17.92
N VAL A 138 -0.84 0.26 18.04
CA VAL A 138 0.48 -0.28 18.38
C VAL A 138 0.52 -0.54 19.88
N ALA A 139 0.35 -1.79 20.31
CA ALA A 139 0.42 -2.14 21.72
C ALA A 139 1.77 -1.65 22.30
N PRO A 140 1.79 -0.98 23.47
CA PRO A 140 3.04 -0.53 24.07
C PRO A 140 3.98 -1.73 24.21
N ALA A 141 5.26 -1.52 23.88
CA ALA A 141 6.31 -2.52 24.08
C ALA A 141 6.14 -3.12 25.48
N SER A 142 5.83 -4.42 25.55
CA SER A 142 5.73 -5.10 26.83
C SER A 142 7.04 -4.91 27.56
N ARG A 143 6.97 -4.39 28.79
CA ARG A 143 8.08 -4.36 29.74
C ARG A 143 8.85 -5.68 29.64
N GLU A 144 10.14 -5.57 29.41
CA GLU A 144 11.08 -6.69 29.54
C GLU A 144 10.75 -7.42 30.86
N LYS A 145 10.53 -8.73 30.75
CA LYS A 145 10.61 -9.65 31.89
C LYS A 145 12.03 -10.17 31.97
#